data_AF-A0A932TH24-F1
#
_entry.id   AF-A0A932TH24-F1
#
_cell.length_a   1.000
_cell.length_b   1.000
_cell.length_c   1.000
_cell.angle_alpha   90.00
_cell.angle_beta   90.00
_cell.angle_gamma   90.00
#
_symmetry.space_group_name_H-M   'P 1'
#
loop_
_entity.id
_entity.type
_entity.pdbx_description
1 polymer ?
#
loop_
_entity_poly.entity_id
_entity_poly.type
_entity_poly.pdbx_seq_one_letter_code
_entity_poly.pdbx_strand_id
1 'polypeptide(L)'
;IVSLNSNQFWGIGLRSGADGAWNFWRNFSLFGKSGISLLAGQFNINQQQIVVGGPDFTVGSTYATAQAKRHQLATALDLAAGFGWNTPCWCVDLDLSIGWEFQCWFSQNQLLQVVSAGENSYVNLKGDLTTQGLIARVGIAY
;
A
#
# COMPACT_ATOMS: atom_id res chain seq x y z
N ILE A 1 -14.99 -17.66 17.31
CA ILE A 1 -15.14 -16.18 17.21
C ILE A 1 -14.58 -15.77 15.85
N VAL A 2 -15.30 -14.95 15.08
CA VAL A 2 -14.85 -14.39 13.81
C VAL A 2 -14.64 -12.88 13.99
N SER A 3 -13.58 -12.33 13.40
CA SER A 3 -13.27 -10.89 13.47
C SER A 3 -13.53 -10.23 12.12
N LEU A 4 -14.36 -9.20 12.10
CA LEU A 4 -14.54 -8.28 10.99
C LEU A 4 -13.69 -7.04 11.26
N ASN A 5 -12.78 -6.72 10.35
CA ASN A 5 -11.82 -5.62 10.52
C ASN A 5 -11.94 -4.65 9.34
N SER A 6 -11.96 -3.36 9.64
CA SER A 6 -11.88 -2.27 8.66
C SER A 6 -10.83 -1.26 9.11
N ASN A 7 -9.93 -0.90 8.21
CA ASN A 7 -8.89 0.09 8.44
C ASN A 7 -8.93 1.10 7.28
N GLN A 8 -9.23 2.36 7.59
CA GLN A 8 -9.27 3.46 6.64
C GLN A 8 -8.23 4.50 7.03
N PHE A 9 -7.43 4.95 6.07
CA PHE A 9 -6.42 5.99 6.27
C PHE A 9 -6.68 7.17 5.34
N TRP A 10 -6.59 8.37 5.89
CA TRP A 10 -6.51 9.61 5.12
C TRP A 10 -5.37 10.47 5.67
N GLY A 11 -4.61 11.12 4.78
CA GLY A 11 -3.53 11.99 5.19
C GLY A 11 -3.08 12.91 4.07
N ILE A 12 -2.32 13.93 4.48
CA ILE A 12 -1.65 14.88 3.59
C ILE A 12 -0.16 14.83 3.86
N GLY A 13 0.65 14.94 2.80
CA GLY A 13 2.07 14.68 2.92
C GLY A 13 2.88 15.30 1.82
N LEU A 14 4.19 15.23 2.03
CA LEU A 14 5.18 15.55 1.01
C LEU A 14 5.66 14.25 0.37
N ARG A 15 5.83 14.30 -0.95
CA ARG A 15 6.46 13.26 -1.73
C ARG A 15 7.71 13.85 -2.37
N SER A 16 8.83 13.15 -2.23
CA SER A 16 10.07 13.47 -2.94
C SER A 16 10.52 12.22 -3.69
N GLY A 17 11.13 12.39 -4.84
CA GLY A 17 11.59 11.27 -5.66
C GLY A 17 12.60 11.68 -6.70
N ALA A 18 13.25 10.69 -7.27
CA ALA A 18 14.22 10.83 -8.33
C ALA A 18 13.89 9.82 -9.44
N ASP A 19 13.82 10.34 -10.66
CA ASP A 19 13.63 9.57 -11.89
C ASP A 19 14.91 9.69 -12.73
N GLY A 20 15.41 8.55 -13.18
CA GLY A 20 16.61 8.46 -14.00
C GLY A 20 16.38 7.54 -15.20
N ALA A 21 16.95 7.91 -16.33
CA ALA A 21 17.00 7.05 -17.50
C ALA A 21 18.40 7.07 -18.10
N TRP A 22 18.91 5.90 -18.46
CA TRP A 22 20.20 5.73 -19.10
C TRP A 22 20.02 5.01 -20.43
N ASN A 23 20.27 5.74 -21.52
CA ASN A 23 20.35 5.18 -22.86
C ASN A 23 21.75 4.59 -23.06
N PHE A 24 21.84 3.27 -23.21
CA PHE A 24 23.12 2.56 -23.34
C PHE A 24 23.34 2.01 -24.75
N TRP A 25 22.28 1.86 -25.56
CA TRP A 25 22.37 1.49 -26.97
C TRP A 25 21.39 2.32 -27.79
N ARG A 26 21.64 2.44 -29.11
CA ARG A 26 20.83 3.22 -30.08
C ARG A 26 19.33 3.30 -29.77
N ASN A 27 18.72 2.17 -29.41
CA ASN A 27 17.28 2.08 -29.18
C ASN A 27 16.94 1.56 -27.78
N PHE A 28 17.92 1.25 -26.93
CA PHE A 28 17.66 0.67 -25.61
C PHE A 28 17.99 1.63 -24.49
N SER A 29 17.08 1.69 -23.53
CA SER A 29 17.19 2.47 -22.32
C SER A 29 16.99 1.60 -21.08
N LEU A 30 17.60 2.00 -19.98
CA LEU A 30 17.30 1.50 -18.65
C LEU A 30 16.72 2.67 -17.85
N PHE A 31 15.57 2.48 -17.23
CA PHE A 31 14.97 3.50 -16.38
C PHE A 31 14.93 3.03 -14.92
N GLY A 32 15.03 4.00 -14.02
CA GLY A 32 14.88 3.82 -12.59
C GLY A 32 14.07 4.97 -12.02
N LYS A 33 13.18 4.68 -11.10
CA LYS A 33 12.39 5.64 -10.36
C LYS A 33 12.45 5.28 -8.89
N SER A 34 12.54 6.29 -8.05
CA SER A 34 12.52 6.13 -6.61
C SER A 34 11.74 7.28 -6.00
N GLY A 35 10.96 6.99 -4.97
CA GLY A 35 10.12 7.96 -4.30
C GLY A 35 9.96 7.62 -2.83
N ILE A 36 9.97 8.64 -1.99
CA ILE A 36 9.67 8.54 -0.57
C ILE A 36 8.53 9.53 -0.30
N SER A 37 7.50 9.05 0.39
CA SER A 37 6.35 9.86 0.80
C SER A 37 6.24 9.86 2.32
N LEU A 38 6.09 11.04 2.89
CA LEU A 38 5.84 11.25 4.31
C LEU A 38 4.48 11.91 4.47
N LEU A 39 3.52 11.17 5.01
CA LEU A 39 2.12 11.57 5.15
C LEU A 39 1.76 11.73 6.62
N ALA A 40 1.29 12.92 7.00
CA ALA A 40 0.64 13.13 8.28
C ALA A 40 -0.86 12.88 8.10
N GLY A 41 -1.42 11.95 8.85
CA GLY A 41 -2.81 11.57 8.65
C GLY A 41 -3.45 10.87 9.84
N GLN A 42 -4.68 10.46 9.62
CA GLN A 42 -5.53 9.81 10.59
C GLN A 42 -5.95 8.42 10.10
N PHE A 43 -5.78 7.43 10.98
CA PHE A 43 -6.30 6.07 10.82
C PHE A 43 -7.62 5.95 11.57
N ASN A 44 -8.61 5.35 10.92
CA ASN A 44 -9.88 4.96 11.49
C ASN A 44 -9.95 3.42 11.45
N ILE A 45 -9.84 2.81 12.63
CA ILE A 45 -9.77 1.35 12.78
C ILE A 45 -11.06 0.90 13.47
N ASN A 46 -11.83 0.06 12.79
CA ASN A 46 -13.03 -0.57 13.31
C ASN A 46 -12.83 -2.08 13.36
N GLN A 47 -13.04 -2.68 14.53
CA GLN A 47 -13.03 -4.12 14.72
C GLN A 47 -14.34 -4.56 15.38
N GLN A 48 -14.94 -5.61 14.83
CA GLN A 48 -16.10 -6.27 15.40
C GLN A 48 -15.82 -7.77 15.52
N GLN A 49 -15.95 -8.32 16.72
CA GLN A 49 -15.82 -9.75 16.98
C GLN A 49 -17.20 -10.37 17.13
N ILE A 50 -17.48 -11.41 16.36
CA ILE A 50 -18.76 -12.12 16.33
C ILE A 50 -18.56 -13.54 16.90
N VAL A 51 -19.46 -13.95 17.80
CA VAL A 51 -19.46 -15.31 18.36
C VAL A 51 -20.02 -16.28 17.33
N VAL A 52 -19.29 -17.37 17.08
CA VAL A 52 -19.66 -18.39 16.07
C VAL A 52 -20.20 -19.68 16.74
N GLY A 53 -20.27 -19.70 18.07
CA GLY A 53 -20.76 -20.84 18.87
C GLY A 53 -20.09 -20.92 20.24
N GLY A 54 -20.88 -21.29 21.25
CA GLY A 54 -20.48 -21.50 22.64
C GLY A 54 -21.71 -21.71 23.55
N PRO A 55 -21.57 -22.37 24.71
CA PRO A 55 -22.71 -22.69 25.60
C PRO A 55 -23.40 -21.45 26.19
N ASP A 56 -22.69 -20.33 26.29
CA ASP A 56 -23.16 -19.11 26.96
C ASP A 56 -23.58 -17.97 26.01
N PHE A 57 -23.46 -18.15 24.69
CA PHE A 57 -23.67 -17.07 23.72
C PHE A 57 -24.42 -17.52 22.46
N THR A 58 -25.43 -16.74 22.08
CA THR A 58 -26.16 -16.95 20.81
C THR A 58 -25.21 -16.82 19.63
N VAL A 59 -25.20 -17.81 18.74
CA VAL A 59 -24.46 -17.77 17.47
C VAL A 59 -24.86 -16.51 16.70
N GLY A 60 -23.88 -15.72 16.27
CA GLY A 60 -24.09 -14.43 15.60
C GLY A 60 -24.16 -13.21 16.52
N SER A 61 -24.10 -13.37 17.84
CA SER A 61 -24.01 -12.23 18.77
C SER A 61 -22.65 -11.53 18.67
N THR A 62 -22.65 -10.19 18.81
CA THR A 62 -21.42 -9.40 18.85
C THR A 62 -20.77 -9.53 20.22
N TYR A 63 -19.55 -10.07 20.26
CA TYR A 63 -18.77 -10.28 21.47
C TYR A 63 -18.10 -8.99 21.94
N ALA A 64 -17.49 -8.26 21.01
CA ALA A 64 -16.80 -7.00 21.29
C ALA A 64 -16.74 -6.13 20.03
N THR A 65 -16.86 -4.81 20.22
CA THR A 65 -16.64 -3.81 19.18
C THR A 65 -15.57 -2.84 19.68
N ALA A 66 -14.55 -2.61 18.89
CA ALA A 66 -13.50 -1.64 19.17
C ALA A 66 -13.39 -0.66 18.02
N GLN A 67 -13.38 0.64 18.34
CA GLN A 67 -13.16 1.71 17.38
C GLN A 67 -12.03 2.59 17.89
N ALA A 68 -11.06 2.89 17.04
CA ALA A 68 -9.97 3.79 17.38
C ALA A 68 -9.65 4.75 16.23
N LYS A 69 -9.51 6.03 16.58
CA LYS A 69 -8.97 7.06 15.70
C LYS A 69 -7.56 7.39 16.15
N ARG A 70 -6.58 7.32 15.25
CA ARG A 70 -5.17 7.58 15.58
C ARG A 70 -4.54 8.51 14.56
N HIS A 71 -3.87 9.55 15.05
CA HIS A 71 -3.04 10.41 14.22
C HIS A 71 -1.61 9.87 14.22
N GLN A 72 -1.06 9.61 13.05
CA GLN A 72 0.33 9.18 12.93
C GLN A 72 0.93 9.62 11.59
N LEU A 73 2.26 9.63 11.57
CA LEU A 73 3.03 9.75 10.34
C LEU A 73 3.07 8.38 9.65
N ALA A 74 2.57 8.32 8.42
CA ALA A 74 2.71 7.18 7.53
C ALA A 74 3.84 7.48 6.54
N THR A 75 4.73 6.51 6.34
CA THR A 75 5.83 6.62 5.38
C THR A 75 5.61 5.59 4.29
N ALA A 76 5.87 5.97 3.04
CA ALA A 76 5.86 5.05 1.91
C ALA A 76 7.14 5.19 1.08
N LEU A 77 7.63 4.07 0.56
CA LEU A 77 8.76 3.96 -0.35
C LEU A 77 8.26 3.35 -1.65
N ASP A 78 8.53 4.00 -2.77
CA ASP A 78 8.23 3.50 -4.11
C ASP A 78 9.54 3.37 -4.89
N LEU A 79 9.70 2.26 -5.59
CA LEU A 79 10.84 1.95 -6.43
C LEU A 79 10.31 1.35 -7.72
N ALA A 80 10.83 1.76 -8.86
CA ALA A 80 10.59 1.08 -10.12
C ALA A 80 11.87 1.05 -10.95
N ALA A 81 12.09 -0.04 -11.66
CA ALA A 81 13.21 -0.15 -12.58
C ALA A 81 12.82 -1.01 -13.77
N GLY A 82 13.39 -0.72 -14.93
CA GLY A 82 13.06 -1.47 -16.14
C GLY A 82 13.88 -1.10 -17.34
N PHE A 83 13.50 -1.71 -18.46
CA PHE A 83 14.12 -1.55 -19.76
C PHE A 83 13.12 -0.88 -20.70
N GLY A 84 13.60 0.09 -21.46
CA GLY A 84 12.90 0.71 -22.57
C GLY A 84 13.53 0.35 -23.90
N TRP A 85 12.70 0.32 -24.92
CA TRP A 85 13.06 0.20 -26.31
C TRP A 85 12.33 1.28 -27.11
N ASN A 86 13.08 2.19 -27.70
CA ASN A 86 12.57 3.24 -28.57
C ASN A 86 12.94 2.91 -30.01
N THR A 87 11.96 2.82 -30.90
CA THR A 87 12.21 2.68 -32.34
C THR A 87 11.56 3.82 -33.12
N PRO A 88 12.33 4.57 -33.94
CA PRO A 88 11.74 5.50 -34.88
C PRO A 88 10.99 4.71 -35.95
N CYS A 89 9.73 5.06 -36.17
CA CYS A 89 8.90 4.56 -37.27
C CYS A 89 8.63 5.73 -38.24
N TRP A 90 8.33 5.44 -39.51
CA TRP A 90 8.36 6.43 -40.61
C TRP A 90 7.63 7.76 -40.38
N CYS A 91 6.66 7.84 -39.47
CA CYS A 91 5.98 9.08 -39.11
C CYS A 91 5.83 9.30 -37.59
N VAL A 92 6.34 8.37 -36.75
CA VAL A 92 6.03 8.30 -35.32
C VAL A 92 7.16 7.57 -34.57
N ASP A 93 7.58 8.08 -33.43
CA ASP A 93 8.50 7.37 -32.53
C ASP A 93 7.71 6.48 -31.56
N LEU A 94 8.02 5.18 -31.56
CA LEU A 94 7.42 4.20 -30.66
C LEU A 94 8.33 3.95 -29.45
N ASP A 95 7.79 4.16 -28.25
CA ASP A 95 8.45 3.90 -26.97
C ASP A 95 7.77 2.70 -26.30
N LEU A 96 8.49 1.60 -26.14
CA LEU A 96 8.03 0.42 -25.41
C LEU A 96 8.88 0.27 -24.16
N SER A 97 8.26 0.20 -22.99
CA SER A 97 8.99 -0.01 -21.74
C SER A 97 8.36 -1.12 -20.92
N ILE A 98 9.19 -1.95 -20.29
CA ILE A 98 8.80 -2.98 -19.35
C ILE A 98 9.65 -2.86 -18.09
N GLY A 99 9.06 -3.03 -16.93
CA GLY A 99 9.78 -2.92 -15.68
C GLY A 99 9.09 -3.63 -14.54
N TRP A 100 9.71 -3.52 -13.37
CA TRP A 100 9.18 -3.97 -12.11
C TRP A 100 8.97 -2.76 -11.20
N GLU A 101 7.83 -2.71 -10.55
CA GLU A 101 7.49 -1.73 -9.54
C GLU A 101 7.40 -2.42 -8.17
N PHE A 102 7.90 -1.74 -7.15
CA PHE A 102 7.87 -2.13 -5.76
C PHE A 102 7.44 -0.92 -4.93
N GLN A 103 6.44 -1.11 -4.09
CA GLN A 103 5.91 -0.08 -3.22
C GLN A 103 5.73 -0.65 -1.81
N CYS A 104 6.20 0.07 -0.81
CA CYS A 104 6.18 -0.34 0.59
C CYS A 104 5.58 0.78 1.44
N TRP A 105 4.51 0.49 2.15
CA TRP A 105 3.85 1.37 3.10
C TRP A 105 4.12 0.88 4.51
N PHE A 106 4.88 1.66 5.28
CA PHE A 106 5.29 1.30 6.63
C PHE A 106 4.15 1.53 7.62
N SER A 107 3.89 0.54 8.49
CA SER A 107 2.90 0.61 9.57
C SER A 107 1.47 0.98 9.12
N GLN A 108 1.15 0.69 7.86
CA GLN A 108 -0.14 1.00 7.25
C GLN A 108 -1.23 0.01 7.67
N ASN A 109 -0.85 -1.25 7.91
CA ASN A 109 -1.77 -2.27 8.37
C ASN A 109 -1.93 -2.16 9.89
N GLN A 110 -2.93 -1.40 10.34
CA GLN A 110 -3.27 -1.26 11.75
C GLN A 110 -4.47 -2.14 12.07
N LEU A 111 -4.23 -3.13 12.91
CA LEU A 111 -5.25 -4.04 13.43
C LEU A 111 -5.34 -3.85 14.93
N LEU A 112 -6.57 -3.88 15.44
CA LEU A 112 -6.84 -4.03 16.86
C LEU A 112 -7.05 -5.52 17.13
N GLN A 113 -6.64 -5.96 18.31
CA GLN A 113 -7.02 -7.26 18.85
C GLN A 113 -7.53 -7.06 20.27
N VAL A 114 -8.80 -7.41 20.50
CA VAL A 114 -9.38 -7.47 21.84
C VAL A 114 -8.83 -8.71 22.55
N VAL A 115 -8.10 -8.52 23.66
CA VAL A 115 -7.49 -9.61 24.44
C VAL A 115 -8.41 -10.08 25.56
N SER A 116 -9.16 -9.15 26.16
CA SER A 116 -10.17 -9.43 27.18
C SER A 116 -11.31 -8.43 27.07
N ALA A 117 -12.54 -8.92 26.93
CA ALA A 117 -13.74 -8.08 26.82
C ALA A 117 -14.11 -7.39 28.16
N GLY A 118 -13.58 -7.86 29.29
CA GLY A 118 -13.88 -7.31 30.62
C GLY A 118 -12.99 -6.13 31.05
N GLU A 119 -11.82 -5.97 30.42
CA GLU A 119 -10.78 -5.03 30.89
C GLU A 119 -10.42 -3.94 29.88
N ASN A 120 -11.19 -3.76 28.80
CA ASN A 120 -10.87 -2.83 27.70
C ASN A 120 -9.40 -2.94 27.22
N SER A 121 -8.84 -4.14 27.26
CA SER A 121 -7.44 -4.39 26.93
C SER A 121 -7.31 -4.77 25.45
N TYR A 122 -6.67 -3.89 24.69
CA TYR A 122 -6.44 -4.04 23.25
C TYR A 122 -4.96 -4.02 22.92
N VAL A 123 -4.51 -4.94 22.06
CA VAL A 123 -3.18 -4.91 21.47
C VAL A 123 -3.27 -4.31 20.08
N ASN A 124 -2.37 -3.37 19.77
CA ASN A 124 -2.26 -2.80 18.44
C ASN A 124 -1.22 -3.60 17.66
N LEU A 125 -1.67 -4.25 16.59
CA LEU A 125 -0.81 -4.93 15.64
C LEU A 125 -0.57 -3.96 14.48
N LYS A 126 0.68 -3.57 14.29
CA LYS A 126 1.12 -2.80 13.13
C LYS A 126 1.87 -3.72 12.19
N GLY A 127 1.51 -3.68 10.92
CA GLY A 127 2.19 -4.37 9.84
C GLY A 127 2.46 -3.43 8.68
N ASP A 128 3.45 -3.80 7.89
CA ASP A 128 3.77 -3.12 6.64
C ASP A 128 2.92 -3.68 5.50
N LEU A 129 2.59 -2.83 4.54
CA LEU A 129 1.87 -3.21 3.33
C LEU A 129 2.80 -3.04 2.14
N THR A 130 3.19 -4.14 1.51
CA THR A 130 4.06 -4.14 0.34
C THR A 130 3.29 -4.60 -0.89
N THR A 131 3.39 -3.84 -1.98
CA THR A 131 2.89 -4.21 -3.31
C THR A 131 4.07 -4.29 -4.27
N GLN A 132 4.00 -5.24 -5.20
CA GLN A 132 4.99 -5.38 -6.25
C GLN A 132 4.31 -5.90 -7.52
N GLY A 133 4.83 -5.51 -8.67
CA GLY A 133 4.20 -5.87 -9.92
C GLY A 133 5.06 -5.58 -11.14
N LEU A 134 4.63 -6.16 -12.25
CA LEU A 134 5.21 -5.89 -13.55
C LEU A 134 4.47 -4.72 -14.19
N ILE A 135 5.23 -3.76 -14.70
CA ILE A 135 4.73 -2.59 -15.40
C ILE A 135 5.11 -2.66 -16.88
N ALA A 136 4.19 -2.28 -17.74
CA ALA A 136 4.44 -2.12 -19.16
C ALA A 136 3.90 -0.76 -19.61
N ARG A 137 4.66 -0.02 -20.41
CA ARG A 137 4.29 1.27 -20.98
C ARG A 137 4.47 1.23 -22.48
N VAL A 138 3.48 1.77 -23.18
CA VAL A 138 3.54 2.05 -24.62
C VAL A 138 3.36 3.55 -24.79
N GLY A 139 4.32 4.20 -25.43
CA GLY A 139 4.35 5.62 -25.75
C GLY A 139 4.45 5.83 -27.25
N ILE A 140 3.82 6.90 -27.71
CA ILE A 140 3.77 7.33 -29.10
C ILE A 140 4.14 8.82 -29.10
N ALA A 141 5.20 9.19 -29.83
CA ALA A 141 5.61 10.58 -30.01
C ALA A 141 5.58 10.98 -31.49
N TYR A 142 5.22 12.24 -31.76
CA TYR A 142 5.04 12.85 -33.08
C TYR A 142 5.99 14.02 -33.31
#